data_AF-W6ZCT7-F1
#
_entry.id   AF-W6ZCT7-F1
#
_cell.length_a   1.000
_cell.length_b   1.000
_cell.length_c   1.000
_cell.angle_alpha   90.00
_cell.angle_beta   90.00
_cell.angle_gamma   90.00
#
_symmetry.space_group_name_H-M   'P 1'
#
loop_
_entity.id
_entity.type
_entity.pdbx_description
1 polymer ?
#
loop_
_entity_poly.entity_id
_entity_poly.type
_entity_poly.pdbx_seq_one_letter_code
_entity_poly.pdbx_strand_id
1 'polypeptide(L)'
;MASHKRGGGFNHYGRDHHSKKHHPPLQRNAPQPELSSADMQTGLVALLDRFVAEETTPGADKEILYHANELRRRLCARDHGTSSQAKRELDEKRPDKAVQVAVPDYIHRKVQESKGLPPLPPITEPHLHEAVFTHRSAIYDSSIPGSSLGGDLSLDYERLELLGDAYIELIASRALYNRFPHVDVPELCMWRERLVENSTLGKFSEAYGFPDRLKHRAQWDKNSKQYHKVVADMVEAYVAAVVLSDPEHGFEAAEAWLTELWAPQLLNFREKIIENPQARDQLNKLVLGKGVKLTTKEEKPMTYDSNSVQCYHMGIYLTGWGYTDEWLGSGEGQNKVQAGVAAAADALKRDSPVLKDAIRQKNELRAARLKEQEEKAKANQDADSTPALNGGGAESGAKKINDDNDAPSKKRKKEDESTSPEQKKHKKEKKKKKET
;
A
#
# COMPACT_ATOMS: atom_id res chain seq x y z
N MET A 1 -19.47 49.99 -43.94
CA MET A 1 -19.97 50.61 -42.70
C MET A 1 -19.36 49.78 -41.55
N ALA A 2 -18.47 50.29 -40.69
CA ALA A 2 -18.75 51.17 -39.53
C ALA A 2 -19.90 50.61 -38.67
N SER A 3 -19.86 50.41 -37.33
CA SER A 3 -19.06 50.96 -36.21
C SER A 3 -19.32 50.08 -34.94
N HIS A 4 -18.55 49.95 -33.85
CA HIS A 4 -17.18 50.38 -33.45
C HIS A 4 -16.78 49.75 -32.07
N LYS A 5 -15.53 49.24 -31.91
CA LYS A 5 -14.63 49.38 -30.70
C LYS A 5 -15.04 48.70 -29.36
N ARG A 6 -14.18 48.42 -28.36
CA ARG A 6 -12.71 48.34 -28.06
C ARG A 6 -12.61 47.53 -26.72
N GLY A 7 -11.54 46.88 -26.25
CA GLY A 7 -10.12 46.80 -26.62
C GLY A 7 -9.22 46.96 -25.37
N GLY A 8 -8.35 45.97 -25.07
CA GLY A 8 -7.08 46.05 -24.28
C GLY A 8 -7.10 46.55 -22.82
N GLY A 9 -6.15 46.23 -21.93
CA GLY A 9 -4.98 45.33 -21.98
C GLY A 9 -3.96 45.67 -20.86
N PHE A 10 -3.24 44.67 -20.35
CA PHE A 10 -1.93 44.72 -19.64
C PHE A 10 -1.64 45.67 -18.43
N ASN A 11 -1.35 45.03 -17.28
CA ASN A 11 -0.16 45.19 -16.41
C ASN A 11 0.29 46.51 -15.69
N HIS A 12 0.44 46.33 -14.35
CA HIS A 12 1.61 46.67 -13.49
C HIS A 12 1.83 48.05 -12.83
N TYR A 13 2.52 47.97 -11.68
CA TYR A 13 2.99 48.99 -10.72
C TYR A 13 1.87 49.79 -9.98
N GLY A 14 1.91 50.05 -8.67
CA GLY A 14 2.87 49.67 -7.61
C GLY A 14 3.56 50.87 -6.95
N ARG A 15 3.10 51.30 -5.75
CA ARG A 15 3.93 51.97 -4.74
C ARG A 15 3.28 52.10 -3.35
N ASP A 16 4.16 52.19 -2.37
CA ASP A 16 3.93 52.17 -0.91
C ASP A 16 3.49 53.52 -0.32
N HIS A 17 3.02 53.50 0.94
CA HIS A 17 3.58 54.38 1.98
C HIS A 17 3.27 53.86 3.41
N HIS A 18 4.29 53.90 4.28
CA HIS A 18 4.22 53.49 5.69
C HIS A 18 3.36 54.41 6.58
N SER A 19 2.73 53.84 7.62
CA SER A 19 2.67 54.48 8.94
C SER A 19 2.58 53.45 10.08
N LYS A 20 3.17 53.79 11.24
CA LYS A 20 3.33 52.91 12.43
C LYS A 20 2.08 52.92 13.31
N LYS A 21 1.88 51.88 14.14
CA LYS A 21 1.65 51.99 15.60
C LYS A 21 1.58 50.63 16.34
N HIS A 22 2.35 50.55 17.43
CA HIS A 22 2.28 49.67 18.62
C HIS A 22 1.85 48.19 18.53
N HIS A 23 2.80 47.30 18.87
CA HIS A 23 2.50 46.02 19.52
C HIS A 23 2.42 46.20 21.05
N PRO A 24 1.36 45.72 21.73
CA PRO A 24 1.36 45.48 23.19
C PRO A 24 2.16 44.20 23.54
N PRO A 25 2.58 44.03 24.81
CA PRO A 25 3.39 42.88 25.24
C PRO A 25 2.56 41.60 25.43
N LEU A 26 3.28 40.47 25.44
CA LEU A 26 2.77 39.12 25.72
C LEU A 26 1.99 39.05 27.05
N GLN A 27 0.68 38.83 27.00
CA GLN A 27 -0.07 38.32 28.15
C GLN A 27 0.03 36.80 28.20
N ARG A 28 0.61 36.29 29.30
CA ARG A 28 0.54 34.87 29.68
C ARG A 28 -0.87 34.53 30.17
N ASN A 29 -1.27 33.27 29.94
CA ASN A 29 -2.42 32.60 30.54
C ASN A 29 -3.81 33.21 30.25
N ALA A 30 -4.30 33.00 29.02
CA ALA A 30 -5.73 32.76 28.82
C ALA A 30 -6.02 31.26 29.05
N PRO A 31 -7.10 30.88 29.75
CA PRO A 31 -7.53 29.49 29.76
C PRO A 31 -7.89 29.07 28.32
N GLN A 32 -7.43 27.88 27.91
CA GLN A 32 -7.91 27.27 26.66
C GLN A 32 -9.44 27.12 26.75
N PRO A 33 -10.20 27.39 25.68
CA PRO A 33 -11.65 27.16 25.71
C PRO A 33 -11.90 25.68 26.00
N GLU A 34 -12.67 25.40 27.06
CA GLU A 34 -13.08 24.03 27.35
C GLU A 34 -13.91 23.51 26.16
N LEU A 35 -13.47 22.40 25.59
CA LEU A 35 -14.15 21.73 24.49
C LEU A 35 -15.58 21.37 24.91
N SER A 36 -16.57 21.61 24.05
CA SER A 36 -17.93 21.16 24.35
C SER A 36 -17.97 19.63 24.50
N SER A 37 -19.03 19.10 25.10
CA SER A 37 -19.19 17.63 25.25
C SER A 37 -19.13 16.88 23.90
N ALA A 38 -19.60 17.51 22.81
CA ALA A 38 -19.50 16.97 21.45
C ALA A 38 -18.08 17.09 20.85
N ASP A 39 -17.38 18.20 21.13
CA ASP A 39 -16.00 18.42 20.67
C ASP A 39 -15.00 17.53 21.41
N MET A 40 -15.26 17.19 22.69
CA MET A 40 -14.46 16.20 23.43
C MET A 40 -14.57 14.80 22.83
N GLN A 41 -15.75 14.41 22.31
CA GLN A 41 -15.98 13.07 21.78
C GLN A 41 -15.40 12.92 20.36
N THR A 42 -15.61 13.90 19.49
CA THR A 42 -14.97 13.95 18.16
C THR A 42 -13.46 14.20 18.25
N GLY A 43 -13.01 15.08 19.15
CA GLY A 43 -11.60 15.35 19.41
C GLY A 43 -10.83 14.13 19.91
N LEU A 44 -11.39 13.37 20.87
CA LEU A 44 -10.75 12.16 21.37
C LEU A 44 -10.70 11.04 20.32
N VAL A 45 -11.73 10.89 19.48
CA VAL A 45 -11.70 9.96 18.33
C VAL A 45 -10.65 10.39 17.31
N ALA A 46 -10.56 11.67 16.97
CA ALA A 46 -9.54 12.18 16.04
C ALA A 46 -8.10 12.02 16.58
N LEU A 47 -7.90 12.19 17.90
CA LEU A 47 -6.62 11.91 18.56
C LEU A 47 -6.28 10.42 18.53
N LEU A 48 -7.26 9.52 18.70
CA LEU A 48 -7.05 8.08 18.57
C LEU A 48 -6.77 7.66 17.13
N ASP A 49 -7.46 8.22 16.14
CA ASP A 49 -7.17 7.99 14.72
C ASP A 49 -5.76 8.43 14.35
N ARG A 50 -5.35 9.61 14.84
CA ARG A 50 -4.00 10.13 14.64
C ARG A 50 -2.95 9.27 15.35
N PHE A 51 -3.19 8.87 16.59
CA PHE A 51 -2.30 7.99 17.36
C PHE A 51 -2.13 6.63 16.67
N VAL A 52 -3.22 6.00 16.23
CA VAL A 52 -3.14 4.74 15.48
C VAL A 52 -2.37 4.93 14.17
N ALA A 53 -2.56 6.04 13.45
CA ALA A 53 -1.82 6.33 12.23
C ALA A 53 -0.32 6.61 12.46
N GLU A 54 0.04 7.29 13.55
CA GLU A 54 1.43 7.61 13.92
C GLU A 54 2.17 6.37 14.46
N GLU A 55 1.49 5.49 15.22
CA GLU A 55 2.07 4.29 15.83
C GLU A 55 2.03 3.04 14.95
N THR A 56 1.24 2.99 13.86
CA THR A 56 1.18 1.83 12.95
C THR A 56 2.45 1.71 12.11
N THR A 57 3.48 1.14 12.73
CA THR A 57 4.80 0.87 12.15
C THR A 57 5.14 -0.63 12.22
N PRO A 58 6.14 -1.13 11.48
CA PRO A 58 6.50 -2.57 11.49
C PRO A 58 6.95 -3.13 12.86
N GLY A 59 7.27 -2.26 13.82
CA GLY A 59 7.64 -2.62 15.20
C GLY A 59 6.60 -2.22 16.24
N ALA A 60 5.38 -1.87 15.84
CA ALA A 60 4.35 -1.36 16.74
C ALA A 60 3.91 -2.38 17.80
N ASP A 61 3.61 -1.87 18.99
CA ASP A 61 2.98 -2.65 20.04
C ASP A 61 1.51 -2.96 19.65
N LYS A 62 1.26 -4.25 19.40
CA LYS A 62 -0.03 -4.73 18.91
C LYS A 62 -1.13 -4.65 19.98
N GLU A 63 -0.80 -4.72 21.27
CA GLU A 63 -1.79 -4.56 22.34
C GLU A 63 -2.19 -3.09 22.48
N ILE A 64 -1.23 -2.16 22.38
CA ILE A 64 -1.51 -0.72 22.40
C ILE A 64 -2.41 -0.32 21.22
N LEU A 65 -2.11 -0.77 19.99
CA LEU A 65 -2.96 -0.52 18.83
C LEU A 65 -4.34 -1.20 18.95
N TYR A 66 -4.42 -2.41 19.51
CA TYR A 66 -5.69 -3.08 19.76
C TYR A 66 -6.57 -2.30 20.76
N HIS A 67 -5.99 -1.87 21.88
CA HIS A 67 -6.72 -1.11 22.90
C HIS A 67 -7.11 0.30 22.45
N ALA A 68 -6.28 0.98 21.65
CA ALA A 68 -6.64 2.26 21.04
C ALA A 68 -7.84 2.12 20.09
N ASN A 69 -7.86 1.08 19.25
CA ASN A 69 -8.98 0.79 18.35
C ASN A 69 -10.26 0.37 19.10
N GLU A 70 -10.15 -0.44 20.16
CA GLU A 70 -11.30 -0.83 20.99
C GLU A 70 -11.87 0.36 21.79
N LEU A 71 -11.01 1.26 22.29
CA LEU A 71 -11.44 2.50 22.94
C LEU A 71 -12.15 3.43 21.94
N ARG A 72 -11.58 3.62 20.74
CA ARG A 72 -12.20 4.36 19.64
C ARG A 72 -13.58 3.79 19.30
N ARG A 73 -13.70 2.48 19.12
CA ARG A 73 -14.97 1.79 18.85
C ARG A 73 -16.00 2.07 19.93
N ARG A 74 -15.62 2.02 21.22
CA ARG A 74 -16.50 2.33 22.35
C ARG A 74 -16.91 3.79 22.44
N LEU A 75 -16.04 4.73 22.05
CA LEU A 75 -16.36 6.16 22.01
C LEU A 75 -17.32 6.49 20.86
N CYS A 76 -17.08 5.94 19.66
CA CYS A 76 -18.01 6.06 18.54
C CYS A 76 -19.37 5.40 18.82
N ALA A 77 -19.40 4.31 19.60
CA ALA A 77 -20.65 3.65 20.00
C ALA A 77 -21.47 4.42 21.04
N ARG A 78 -20.89 5.43 21.71
CA ARG A 78 -21.58 6.28 22.70
C ARG A 78 -22.23 7.53 22.10
N ASP A 79 -21.92 7.86 20.85
CA ASP A 79 -22.41 9.08 20.21
C ASP A 79 -23.72 8.79 19.45
N HIS A 80 -24.82 9.38 19.92
CA HIS A 80 -26.16 9.18 19.36
C HIS A 80 -26.76 10.48 18.86
N GLY A 81 -26.48 10.80 17.59
CA GLY A 81 -27.18 11.79 16.79
C GLY A 81 -27.22 11.35 15.32
N THR A 82 -28.41 10.96 14.84
CA THR A 82 -28.80 10.64 13.43
C THR A 82 -27.98 9.63 12.60
N SER A 83 -26.64 9.58 12.66
CA SER A 83 -25.82 8.61 11.91
C SER A 83 -25.91 7.18 12.48
N SER A 84 -26.16 7.06 13.79
CA SER A 84 -26.06 5.79 14.52
C SER A 84 -27.25 4.87 14.31
N GLN A 85 -28.47 5.37 14.06
CA GLN A 85 -29.66 4.52 13.93
C GLN A 85 -29.59 3.67 12.65
N ALA A 86 -29.30 4.26 11.50
CA ALA A 86 -29.17 3.51 10.24
C ALA A 86 -28.03 2.47 10.29
N LYS A 87 -26.90 2.79 10.93
CA LYS A 87 -25.80 1.84 11.15
C LYS A 87 -26.21 0.71 12.09
N ARG A 88 -26.86 1.05 13.20
CA ARG A 88 -27.34 0.08 14.19
C ARG A 88 -28.43 -0.84 13.63
N GLU A 89 -29.35 -0.33 12.82
CA GLU A 89 -30.32 -1.16 12.10
C GLU A 89 -29.66 -2.08 11.05
N LEU A 90 -28.54 -1.66 10.43
CA LEU A 90 -27.75 -2.53 9.55
C LEU A 90 -26.98 -3.60 10.35
N ASP A 91 -26.40 -3.25 11.49
CA ASP A 91 -25.69 -4.17 12.38
C ASP A 91 -26.65 -5.14 13.09
N GLU A 92 -27.88 -4.72 13.45
CA GLU A 92 -28.93 -5.59 14.02
C GLU A 92 -29.57 -6.49 12.95
N LYS A 93 -29.54 -6.09 11.67
CA LYS A 93 -29.90 -6.95 10.51
C LYS A 93 -28.73 -7.83 10.03
N ARG A 94 -27.51 -7.60 10.52
CA ARG A 94 -26.35 -8.43 10.20
C ARG A 94 -26.50 -9.75 10.97
N PRO A 95 -26.49 -10.91 10.30
CA PRO A 95 -26.64 -12.17 11.02
C PRO A 95 -25.45 -12.40 11.97
N ASP A 96 -25.73 -12.47 13.27
CA ASP A 96 -24.74 -12.77 14.34
C ASP A 96 -23.96 -14.08 14.12
N LYS A 97 -24.50 -14.95 13.26
CA LYS A 97 -23.88 -16.20 12.79
C LYS A 97 -23.61 -16.16 11.30
N ALA A 98 -23.02 -15.07 10.80
CA ALA A 98 -22.18 -15.19 9.62
C ALA A 98 -21.21 -16.34 9.89
N VAL A 99 -21.25 -17.38 9.03
CA VAL A 99 -20.30 -18.49 9.12
C VAL A 99 -18.92 -17.86 9.16
N GLN A 100 -18.09 -18.23 10.15
CA GLN A 100 -16.68 -17.90 10.04
C GLN A 100 -16.15 -18.67 8.84
N VAL A 101 -16.11 -17.98 7.70
CA VAL A 101 -15.34 -18.39 6.55
C VAL A 101 -13.92 -18.41 7.07
N ALA A 102 -13.43 -19.62 7.37
CA ALA A 102 -12.04 -19.82 7.68
C ALA A 102 -11.28 -19.30 6.47
N VAL A 103 -10.67 -18.11 6.61
CA VAL A 103 -9.74 -17.58 5.61
C VAL A 103 -8.69 -18.69 5.47
N PRO A 104 -8.57 -19.34 4.30
CA PRO A 104 -7.70 -20.49 4.21
C PRO A 104 -6.29 -20.03 4.53
N ASP A 105 -5.63 -20.71 5.49
CA ASP A 105 -4.19 -20.57 5.69
C ASP A 105 -3.52 -20.69 4.33
N TYR A 106 -2.66 -19.72 3.99
CA TYR A 106 -1.99 -19.55 2.68
C TYR A 106 -1.89 -20.88 1.93
N ILE A 107 -2.86 -21.13 1.06
CA ILE A 107 -2.85 -22.37 0.28
C ILE A 107 -1.74 -22.17 -0.72
N HIS A 108 -0.58 -22.72 -0.41
CA HIS A 108 0.49 -22.92 -1.38
C HIS A 108 -0.01 -23.93 -2.42
N ARG A 109 -0.96 -23.53 -3.27
CA ARG A 109 -1.29 -24.22 -4.51
C ARG A 109 0.03 -24.27 -5.25
N LYS A 110 0.62 -25.47 -5.26
CA LYS A 110 1.77 -25.77 -6.10
C LYS A 110 1.25 -25.73 -7.52
N VAL A 111 1.27 -24.53 -8.11
CA VAL A 111 1.26 -24.34 -9.56
C VAL A 111 2.30 -25.31 -10.10
N GLN A 112 1.83 -26.37 -10.74
CA GLN A 112 2.70 -27.34 -11.41
C GLN A 112 2.76 -26.91 -12.87
N GLU A 113 3.96 -26.93 -13.44
CA GLU A 113 4.12 -26.72 -14.87
C GLU A 113 3.45 -27.89 -15.59
N SER A 114 2.52 -27.59 -16.51
CA SER A 114 1.91 -28.64 -17.31
C SER A 114 2.95 -29.24 -18.25
N LYS A 115 2.85 -30.55 -18.48
CA LYS A 115 3.71 -31.26 -19.44
C LYS A 115 3.28 -31.04 -20.91
N GLY A 116 2.20 -30.30 -21.13
CA GLY A 116 1.63 -30.00 -22.44
C GLY A 116 0.51 -28.98 -22.33
N LEU A 117 -0.42 -29.00 -23.28
CA LEU A 117 -1.66 -28.23 -23.19
C LEU A 117 -2.65 -29.00 -22.28
N PRO A 118 -3.23 -28.39 -21.22
CA PRO A 118 -4.20 -29.06 -20.37
C PRO A 118 -5.46 -29.49 -21.16
N PRO A 119 -6.23 -30.47 -20.64
CA PRO A 119 -7.50 -30.83 -21.25
C PRO A 119 -8.49 -29.66 -21.14
N LEU A 120 -9.22 -29.41 -22.22
CA LEU A 120 -10.26 -28.37 -22.26
C LEU A 120 -11.47 -28.81 -21.41
N PRO A 121 -11.94 -28.02 -20.43
CA PRO A 121 -13.09 -28.37 -19.60
C PRO A 121 -14.36 -28.50 -20.45
N PRO A 122 -15.19 -29.55 -20.29
CA PRO A 122 -16.38 -29.72 -21.10
C PRO A 122 -17.44 -28.67 -20.77
N ILE A 123 -18.12 -28.17 -21.81
CA ILE A 123 -19.37 -27.42 -21.67
C ILE A 123 -20.49 -28.46 -21.84
N THR A 124 -21.26 -28.72 -20.78
CA THR A 124 -22.34 -29.73 -20.77
C THR A 124 -23.58 -29.27 -21.54
N GLU A 125 -23.81 -27.96 -21.58
CA GLU A 125 -24.98 -27.32 -22.21
C GLU A 125 -24.74 -27.03 -23.71
N PRO A 126 -25.48 -27.68 -24.64
CA PRO A 126 -25.21 -27.56 -26.07
C PRO A 126 -25.37 -26.14 -26.62
N HIS A 127 -26.32 -25.37 -26.07
CA HIS A 127 -26.60 -24.01 -26.51
C HIS A 127 -25.47 -23.04 -26.15
N LEU A 128 -24.91 -23.15 -24.93
CA LEU A 128 -23.72 -22.40 -24.52
C LEU A 128 -22.51 -22.79 -25.38
N HIS A 129 -22.33 -24.10 -25.61
CA HIS A 129 -21.27 -24.60 -26.47
C HIS A 129 -21.38 -24.06 -27.90
N GLU A 130 -22.59 -23.94 -28.47
CA GLU A 130 -22.77 -23.33 -29.79
C GLU A 130 -22.51 -21.81 -29.79
N ALA A 131 -22.99 -21.09 -28.78
CA ALA A 131 -22.86 -19.63 -28.68
C ALA A 131 -21.39 -19.17 -28.65
N VAL A 132 -20.52 -19.83 -27.86
CA VAL A 132 -19.09 -19.50 -27.75
C VAL A 132 -18.36 -19.48 -29.10
N PHE A 133 -18.77 -20.36 -30.03
CA PHE A 133 -18.16 -20.46 -31.36
C PHE A 133 -18.96 -19.71 -32.43
N THR A 134 -19.87 -18.80 -32.07
CA THR A 134 -20.73 -18.08 -33.01
C THR A 134 -20.51 -16.57 -32.90
N HIS A 135 -19.84 -15.98 -33.89
CA HIS A 135 -19.73 -14.52 -34.00
C HIS A 135 -21.06 -13.92 -34.47
N ARG A 136 -21.41 -12.72 -34.00
CA ARG A 136 -22.70 -12.05 -34.34
C ARG A 136 -23.00 -11.96 -35.84
N SER A 137 -21.97 -11.84 -36.68
CA SER A 137 -22.12 -11.85 -38.16
C SER A 137 -22.51 -13.21 -38.76
N ALA A 138 -22.54 -14.30 -38.01
CA ALA A 138 -23.10 -15.58 -38.47
C ALA A 138 -24.63 -15.59 -38.45
N ILE A 139 -25.21 -14.98 -37.41
CA ILE A 139 -26.65 -14.94 -37.11
C ILE A 139 -27.35 -13.84 -37.91
N TYR A 140 -26.68 -12.69 -38.09
CA TYR A 140 -27.17 -11.58 -38.88
C TYR A 140 -26.80 -11.73 -40.37
N ASP A 141 -27.80 -11.65 -41.24
CA ASP A 141 -27.60 -11.62 -42.70
C ASP A 141 -28.14 -10.32 -43.29
N SER A 142 -27.23 -9.36 -43.52
CA SER A 142 -27.55 -8.06 -44.12
C SER A 142 -28.07 -8.14 -45.55
N SER A 143 -27.96 -9.30 -46.22
CA SER A 143 -28.50 -9.50 -47.57
C SER A 143 -29.99 -9.88 -47.59
N ILE A 144 -30.58 -10.21 -46.43
CA ILE A 144 -31.99 -10.59 -46.29
C ILE A 144 -32.79 -9.39 -45.73
N PRO A 145 -33.64 -8.72 -46.53
CA PRO A 145 -34.48 -7.63 -46.05
C PRO A 145 -35.43 -8.12 -44.95
N GLY A 146 -35.37 -7.51 -43.78
CA GLY A 146 -36.13 -7.94 -42.61
C GLY A 146 -35.40 -8.89 -41.65
N SER A 147 -34.13 -9.25 -41.93
CA SER A 147 -33.25 -9.79 -40.90
C SER A 147 -33.04 -8.72 -39.82
N SER A 148 -33.70 -8.88 -38.67
CA SER A 148 -33.42 -8.07 -37.49
C SER A 148 -32.04 -8.44 -36.94
N LEU A 149 -31.44 -7.55 -36.14
CA LEU A 149 -30.52 -8.02 -35.10
C LEU A 149 -31.26 -9.15 -34.35
N GLY A 150 -30.66 -10.33 -34.24
CA GLY A 150 -31.32 -11.48 -33.64
C GLY A 150 -31.85 -11.09 -32.26
N GLY A 151 -33.17 -11.11 -32.06
CA GLY A 151 -33.78 -10.68 -30.80
C GLY A 151 -33.35 -11.55 -29.61
N ASP A 152 -32.83 -12.74 -29.92
CA ASP A 152 -32.20 -13.65 -28.99
C ASP A 152 -30.68 -13.43 -28.95
N LEU A 153 -30.25 -12.59 -28.01
CA LEU A 153 -28.84 -12.32 -27.70
C LEU A 153 -28.11 -13.51 -27.01
N SER A 154 -28.74 -14.69 -26.88
CA SER A 154 -28.07 -15.89 -26.34
C SER A 154 -27.33 -16.72 -27.40
N LEU A 155 -27.49 -16.37 -28.69
CA LEU A 155 -26.96 -17.15 -29.83
C LEU A 155 -25.53 -16.78 -30.23
N ASP A 156 -24.99 -15.64 -29.79
CA ASP A 156 -23.58 -15.25 -29.99
C ASP A 156 -22.77 -15.20 -28.70
N TYR A 157 -21.45 -15.15 -28.85
CA TYR A 157 -20.52 -15.20 -27.74
C TYR A 157 -20.48 -13.90 -26.91
N GLU A 158 -20.99 -12.74 -27.36
CA GLU A 158 -20.66 -11.44 -26.72
C GLU A 158 -21.18 -11.31 -25.28
N ARG A 159 -22.33 -11.95 -24.97
CA ARG A 159 -22.82 -11.99 -23.58
C ARG A 159 -22.00 -12.91 -22.67
N LEU A 160 -21.35 -13.92 -23.27
CA LEU A 160 -20.45 -14.84 -22.58
C LEU A 160 -19.04 -14.21 -22.45
N GLU A 161 -18.55 -13.46 -23.45
CA GLU A 161 -17.35 -12.60 -23.37
C GLU A 161 -17.44 -11.68 -22.13
N LEU A 162 -18.51 -10.89 -22.03
CA LEU A 162 -18.73 -9.94 -20.93
C LEU A 162 -18.72 -10.60 -19.53
N LEU A 163 -19.28 -11.80 -19.41
CA LEU A 163 -19.28 -12.56 -18.15
C LEU A 163 -17.94 -13.28 -17.92
N GLY A 164 -17.29 -13.69 -19.01
CA GLY A 164 -16.04 -14.42 -19.07
C GLY A 164 -14.85 -13.58 -18.62
N ASP A 165 -14.76 -12.34 -19.11
CA ASP A 165 -13.80 -11.33 -18.64
C ASP A 165 -13.85 -11.19 -17.11
N ALA A 166 -15.05 -11.01 -16.55
CA ALA A 166 -15.23 -10.90 -15.10
C ALA A 166 -14.79 -12.17 -14.33
N TYR A 167 -15.02 -13.37 -14.88
CA TYR A 167 -14.53 -14.62 -14.29
C TYR A 167 -13.00 -14.76 -14.42
N ILE A 168 -12.43 -14.42 -15.58
CA ILE A 168 -10.99 -14.47 -15.84
C ILE A 168 -10.25 -13.50 -14.92
N GLU A 169 -10.73 -12.26 -14.77
CA GLU A 169 -10.17 -11.26 -13.86
C GLU A 169 -10.22 -11.71 -12.39
N LEU A 170 -11.32 -12.34 -11.96
CA LEU A 170 -11.46 -12.92 -10.61
C LEU A 170 -10.48 -14.08 -10.39
N ILE A 171 -10.40 -15.00 -11.35
CA ILE A 171 -9.54 -16.20 -11.28
C ILE A 171 -8.06 -15.82 -11.33
N ALA A 172 -7.66 -14.88 -12.19
CA ALA A 172 -6.31 -14.31 -12.23
C ALA A 172 -5.96 -13.59 -10.93
N SER A 173 -6.85 -12.73 -10.42
CA SER A 173 -6.66 -12.04 -9.13
C SER A 173 -6.47 -13.02 -7.97
N ARG A 174 -7.29 -14.09 -7.91
CA ARG A 174 -7.18 -15.15 -6.90
C ARG A 174 -5.88 -15.93 -7.02
N ALA A 175 -5.47 -16.31 -8.24
CA ALA A 175 -4.21 -17.02 -8.48
C ALA A 175 -3.00 -16.19 -8.01
N LEU A 176 -2.97 -14.90 -8.34
CA LEU A 176 -1.90 -13.98 -7.95
C LEU A 176 -1.89 -13.70 -6.44
N TYR A 177 -3.03 -13.35 -5.86
CA TYR A 177 -3.17 -13.10 -4.41
C TYR A 177 -2.73 -14.30 -3.57
N ASN A 178 -3.16 -15.51 -3.94
CA ASN A 178 -2.82 -16.75 -3.24
C ASN A 178 -1.37 -17.20 -3.48
N ARG A 179 -0.68 -16.72 -4.51
CA ARG A 179 0.69 -17.13 -4.85
C ARG A 179 1.75 -16.15 -4.36
N PHE A 180 1.45 -14.85 -4.37
CA PHE A 180 2.41 -13.77 -4.16
C PHE A 180 1.98 -12.82 -3.02
N PRO A 181 1.74 -13.31 -1.79
CA PRO A 181 1.22 -12.49 -0.67
C PRO A 181 2.20 -11.43 -0.15
N HIS A 182 3.44 -11.43 -0.65
CA HIS A 182 4.51 -10.49 -0.32
C HIS A 182 4.70 -9.40 -1.38
N VAL A 183 4.06 -9.53 -2.55
CA VAL A 183 4.20 -8.61 -3.68
C VAL A 183 3.19 -7.46 -3.58
N ASP A 184 3.63 -6.26 -3.96
CA ASP A 184 2.84 -5.03 -3.90
C ASP A 184 1.66 -5.03 -4.91
N VAL A 185 0.56 -4.38 -4.54
CA VAL A 185 -0.70 -4.36 -5.31
C VAL A 185 -0.53 -3.86 -6.76
N PRO A 186 0.23 -2.79 -7.07
CA PRO A 186 0.46 -2.36 -8.44
C PRO A 186 1.23 -3.39 -9.28
N GLU A 187 2.16 -4.13 -8.67
CA GLU A 187 2.86 -5.23 -9.36
C GLU A 187 1.88 -6.39 -9.61
N LEU A 188 1.07 -6.79 -8.62
CA LEU A 188 0.00 -7.78 -8.82
C LEU A 188 -0.98 -7.37 -9.93
N CYS A 189 -1.39 -6.10 -10.02
CA CYS A 189 -2.25 -5.61 -11.10
C CYS A 189 -1.56 -5.71 -12.48
N MET A 190 -0.31 -5.28 -12.60
CA MET A 190 0.46 -5.42 -13.85
C MET A 190 0.60 -6.89 -14.27
N TRP A 191 0.79 -7.81 -13.31
CA TRP A 191 0.84 -9.24 -13.62
C TRP A 191 -0.53 -9.78 -14.02
N ARG A 192 -1.61 -9.33 -13.38
CA ARG A 192 -2.99 -9.69 -13.78
C ARG A 192 -3.26 -9.29 -15.22
N GLU A 193 -2.97 -8.05 -15.59
CA GLU A 193 -3.09 -7.54 -16.97
C GLU A 193 -2.35 -8.45 -17.97
N ARG A 194 -1.14 -8.93 -17.67
CA ARG A 194 -0.41 -9.88 -18.54
C ARG A 194 -1.02 -11.28 -18.65
N LEU A 195 -1.74 -11.74 -17.62
CA LEU A 195 -2.43 -13.03 -17.65
C LEU A 195 -3.71 -12.96 -18.49
N VAL A 196 -4.40 -11.81 -18.47
CA VAL A 196 -5.71 -11.61 -19.09
C VAL A 196 -5.67 -10.86 -20.43
N GLU A 197 -4.53 -10.28 -20.84
CA GLU A 197 -4.43 -9.56 -22.11
C GLU A 197 -4.77 -10.44 -23.33
N ASN A 198 -5.37 -9.83 -24.36
CA ASN A 198 -5.77 -10.53 -25.59
C ASN A 198 -4.59 -11.25 -26.29
N SER A 199 -3.33 -10.82 -26.08
CA SER A 199 -2.16 -11.55 -26.59
C SER A 199 -1.92 -12.88 -25.86
N THR A 200 -2.24 -12.97 -24.57
CA THR A 200 -2.15 -14.21 -23.79
C THR A 200 -3.35 -15.10 -24.08
N LEU A 201 -4.58 -14.57 -23.99
CA LEU A 201 -5.80 -15.33 -24.25
C LEU A 201 -5.86 -15.83 -25.71
N GLY A 202 -5.44 -15.01 -26.68
CA GLY A 202 -5.34 -15.42 -28.07
C GLY A 202 -4.41 -16.61 -28.31
N LYS A 203 -3.26 -16.69 -27.59
CA LYS A 203 -2.36 -17.87 -27.68
C LYS A 203 -3.02 -19.14 -27.17
N PHE A 204 -3.84 -19.05 -26.11
CA PHE A 204 -4.61 -20.21 -25.62
C PHE A 204 -5.67 -20.62 -26.65
N SER A 205 -6.41 -19.67 -27.19
CA SER A 205 -7.41 -19.88 -28.24
C SER A 205 -6.86 -20.62 -29.46
N GLU A 206 -5.73 -20.14 -29.99
CA GLU A 206 -4.99 -20.79 -31.09
C GLU A 206 -4.52 -22.20 -30.71
N ALA A 207 -4.00 -22.40 -29.49
CA ALA A 207 -3.53 -23.72 -29.03
C ALA A 207 -4.66 -24.76 -28.93
N TYR A 208 -5.89 -24.35 -28.64
CA TYR A 208 -7.08 -25.23 -28.65
C TYR A 208 -7.80 -25.29 -30.01
N GLY A 209 -7.30 -24.63 -31.06
CA GLY A 209 -7.94 -24.59 -32.37
C GLY A 209 -9.32 -23.91 -32.37
N PHE A 210 -9.55 -22.97 -31.44
CA PHE A 210 -10.80 -22.20 -31.39
C PHE A 210 -11.09 -21.41 -32.69
N PRO A 211 -10.10 -20.78 -33.37
CA PRO A 211 -10.39 -20.02 -34.59
C PRO A 211 -10.98 -20.86 -35.73
N ASP A 212 -10.63 -22.15 -35.83
CA ASP A 212 -11.15 -23.07 -36.85
C ASP A 212 -12.60 -23.50 -36.57
N ARG A 213 -13.09 -23.26 -35.34
CA ARG A 213 -14.45 -23.57 -34.91
C ARG A 213 -15.41 -22.38 -35.06
N LEU A 214 -14.87 -21.17 -35.27
CA LEU A 214 -15.64 -19.93 -35.32
C LEU A 214 -16.59 -19.88 -36.53
N LYS A 215 -17.89 -19.86 -36.27
CA LYS A 215 -18.93 -19.55 -37.25
C LYS A 215 -18.97 -18.04 -37.46
N HIS A 216 -18.74 -17.60 -38.69
CA HIS A 216 -18.83 -16.19 -39.10
C HIS A 216 -19.21 -16.07 -40.59
N ARG A 217 -19.76 -14.93 -41.01
CA ARG A 217 -19.92 -14.57 -42.44
C ARG A 217 -18.97 -13.47 -42.91
N ALA A 218 -18.37 -12.75 -41.96
CA ALA A 218 -17.38 -11.71 -42.26
C ALA A 218 -16.11 -12.32 -42.89
N GLN A 219 -15.46 -11.59 -43.80
CA GLN A 219 -14.10 -11.92 -44.25
C GLN A 219 -13.11 -11.33 -43.25
N TRP A 220 -12.28 -12.18 -42.64
CA TRP A 220 -11.27 -11.77 -41.67
C TRP A 220 -9.86 -11.80 -42.27
N ASP A 221 -9.13 -10.70 -42.13
CA ASP A 221 -7.66 -10.76 -42.19
C ASP A 221 -7.14 -11.33 -40.88
N LYS A 222 -6.51 -12.51 -40.95
CA LYS A 222 -5.97 -13.23 -39.78
C LYS A 222 -4.83 -12.48 -39.07
N ASN A 223 -4.24 -11.46 -39.69
CA ASN A 223 -3.21 -10.60 -39.07
C ASN A 223 -3.80 -9.31 -38.47
N SER A 224 -5.12 -9.09 -38.58
CA SER A 224 -5.75 -7.88 -38.09
C SER A 224 -5.94 -7.90 -36.57
N LYS A 225 -5.77 -6.74 -35.95
CA LYS A 225 -6.04 -6.56 -34.50
C LYS A 225 -7.46 -6.98 -34.11
N GLN A 226 -8.43 -6.80 -35.00
CA GLN A 226 -9.82 -7.16 -34.76
C GLN A 226 -10.02 -8.68 -34.73
N TYR A 227 -9.37 -9.43 -35.64
CA TYR A 227 -9.38 -10.89 -35.60
C TYR A 227 -8.73 -11.41 -34.31
N HIS A 228 -7.56 -10.88 -33.93
CA HIS A 228 -6.91 -11.26 -32.67
C HIS A 228 -7.74 -10.91 -31.43
N LYS A 229 -8.56 -9.84 -31.46
CA LYS A 229 -9.57 -9.59 -30.40
C LYS A 229 -10.60 -10.72 -30.39
N VAL A 230 -11.31 -10.96 -31.50
CA VAL A 230 -12.34 -12.02 -31.59
C VAL A 230 -11.82 -13.38 -31.12
N VAL A 231 -10.59 -13.74 -31.51
CA VAL A 231 -9.95 -14.99 -31.09
C VAL A 231 -9.69 -15.03 -29.58
N ALA A 232 -9.36 -13.91 -28.93
CA ALA A 232 -9.26 -13.83 -27.47
C ALA A 232 -10.63 -13.86 -26.77
N ASP A 233 -11.62 -13.11 -27.28
CA ASP A 233 -12.99 -13.02 -26.74
C ASP A 233 -13.66 -14.41 -26.62
N MET A 234 -13.33 -15.33 -27.54
CA MET A 234 -13.79 -16.71 -27.49
C MET A 234 -13.31 -17.49 -26.26
N VAL A 235 -12.16 -17.16 -25.68
CA VAL A 235 -11.65 -17.80 -24.45
C VAL A 235 -12.41 -17.29 -23.22
N GLU A 236 -12.67 -15.99 -23.15
CA GLU A 236 -13.56 -15.39 -22.14
C GLU A 236 -14.94 -16.06 -22.21
N ALA A 237 -15.54 -16.09 -23.40
CA ALA A 237 -16.82 -16.76 -23.62
C ALA A 237 -16.81 -18.25 -23.23
N TYR A 238 -15.71 -18.98 -23.52
CA TYR A 238 -15.56 -20.37 -23.13
C TYR A 238 -15.54 -20.54 -21.60
N VAL A 239 -14.84 -19.67 -20.88
CA VAL A 239 -14.82 -19.66 -19.41
C VAL A 239 -16.24 -19.46 -18.86
N ALA A 240 -16.97 -18.45 -19.34
CA ALA A 240 -18.35 -18.23 -18.91
C ALA A 240 -19.25 -19.45 -19.20
N ALA A 241 -19.12 -20.06 -20.38
CA ALA A 241 -19.89 -21.24 -20.75
C ALA A 241 -19.61 -22.45 -19.86
N VAL A 242 -18.34 -22.72 -19.52
CA VAL A 242 -17.96 -23.78 -18.57
C VAL A 242 -18.63 -23.56 -17.22
N VAL A 243 -18.50 -22.35 -16.65
CA VAL A 243 -19.06 -22.01 -15.34
C VAL A 243 -20.60 -22.06 -15.31
N LEU A 244 -21.27 -21.62 -16.38
CA LEU A 244 -22.73 -21.67 -16.47
C LEU A 244 -23.28 -23.09 -16.73
N SER A 245 -22.51 -23.95 -17.38
CA SER A 245 -22.95 -25.31 -17.73
C SER A 245 -22.88 -26.31 -16.55
N ASP A 246 -22.02 -26.05 -15.57
CA ASP A 246 -21.99 -26.75 -14.28
C ASP A 246 -21.98 -25.74 -13.12
N PRO A 247 -23.14 -25.39 -12.55
CA PRO A 247 -23.23 -24.45 -11.43
C PRO A 247 -22.56 -24.91 -10.12
N GLU A 248 -22.22 -26.20 -9.98
CA GLU A 248 -21.60 -26.76 -8.78
C GLU A 248 -20.06 -26.78 -8.90
N HIS A 249 -19.52 -27.23 -10.04
CA HIS A 249 -18.08 -27.47 -10.23
C HIS A 249 -17.44 -26.64 -11.35
N GLY A 250 -18.23 -25.97 -12.20
CA GLY A 250 -17.74 -25.26 -13.38
C GLY A 250 -16.76 -24.13 -13.06
N PHE A 251 -16.96 -23.42 -11.94
CA PHE A 251 -15.99 -22.43 -11.46
C PHE A 251 -14.65 -23.07 -11.06
N GLU A 252 -14.67 -24.19 -10.35
CA GLU A 252 -13.43 -24.88 -9.93
C GLU A 252 -12.69 -25.49 -11.13
N ALA A 253 -13.42 -26.03 -12.11
CA ALA A 253 -12.87 -26.54 -13.36
C ALA A 253 -12.20 -25.42 -14.20
N ALA A 254 -12.87 -24.27 -14.35
CA ALA A 254 -12.31 -23.11 -15.02
C ALA A 254 -11.09 -22.52 -14.28
N GLU A 255 -11.16 -22.43 -12.94
CA GLU A 255 -10.05 -21.94 -12.11
C GLU A 255 -8.82 -22.84 -12.22
N ALA A 256 -9.00 -24.16 -12.19
CA ALA A 256 -7.91 -25.12 -12.37
C ALA A 256 -7.28 -25.02 -13.77
N TRP A 257 -8.11 -25.02 -14.82
CA TRP A 257 -7.68 -24.96 -16.22
C TRP A 257 -6.88 -23.68 -16.54
N LEU A 258 -7.38 -22.51 -16.14
CA LEU A 258 -6.69 -21.24 -16.34
C LEU A 258 -5.39 -21.15 -15.51
N THR A 259 -5.40 -21.66 -14.27
CA THR A 259 -4.18 -21.69 -13.43
C THR A 259 -3.09 -22.56 -14.07
N GLU A 260 -3.46 -23.66 -14.73
CA GLU A 260 -2.52 -24.54 -15.43
C GLU A 260 -2.01 -23.90 -16.74
N LEU A 261 -2.88 -23.22 -17.51
CA LEU A 261 -2.48 -22.45 -18.70
C LEU A 261 -1.51 -21.31 -18.38
N TRP A 262 -1.74 -20.58 -17.28
CA TRP A 262 -0.84 -19.54 -16.80
C TRP A 262 0.39 -20.05 -16.06
N ALA A 263 0.51 -21.36 -15.81
CA ALA A 263 1.62 -21.92 -15.03
C ALA A 263 3.02 -21.48 -15.53
N PRO A 264 3.31 -21.45 -16.86
CA PRO A 264 4.59 -20.95 -17.36
C PRO A 264 4.85 -19.47 -17.02
N GLN A 265 3.81 -18.62 -17.02
CA GLN A 265 3.93 -17.20 -16.66
C GLN A 265 4.09 -17.03 -15.14
N LEU A 266 3.29 -17.75 -14.36
CA LEU A 266 3.30 -17.74 -12.88
C LEU A 266 4.59 -18.32 -12.28
N LEU A 267 5.21 -19.30 -12.94
CA LEU A 267 6.47 -19.91 -12.49
C LEU A 267 7.71 -19.13 -12.94
N ASN A 268 7.62 -18.38 -14.05
CA ASN A 268 8.67 -17.45 -14.48
C ASN A 268 8.64 -16.11 -13.74
N PHE A 269 7.63 -15.86 -12.88
CA PHE A 269 7.67 -14.75 -11.94
C PHE A 269 8.91 -14.89 -11.03
N ARG A 270 9.82 -13.92 -11.14
CA ARG A 270 10.93 -13.74 -10.22
C ARG A 270 10.81 -12.36 -9.61
N GLU A 271 10.48 -12.29 -8.33
CA GLU A 271 10.56 -11.06 -7.56
C GLU A 271 12.00 -10.50 -7.70
N LYS A 272 12.13 -9.24 -8.12
CA LYS A 272 13.45 -8.57 -8.12
C LYS A 272 13.78 -8.23 -6.67
N ILE A 273 14.45 -9.17 -5.98
CA ILE A 273 14.87 -9.03 -4.58
C ILE A 273 15.63 -7.72 -4.41
N ILE A 274 15.04 -6.77 -3.69
CA ILE A 274 15.71 -5.54 -3.28
C ILE A 274 16.62 -5.90 -2.10
N GLU A 275 17.93 -6.10 -2.35
CA GLU A 275 18.90 -6.54 -1.32
C GLU A 275 18.84 -5.71 -0.02
N ASN A 276 18.55 -4.41 -0.13
CA ASN A 276 18.41 -3.49 1.00
C ASN A 276 17.34 -2.41 0.72
N PRO A 277 16.07 -2.63 1.13
CA PRO A 277 14.99 -1.66 0.93
C PRO A 277 15.24 -0.31 1.62
N GLN A 278 16.05 -0.28 2.68
CA GLN A 278 16.40 0.93 3.43
C GLN A 278 17.62 1.67 2.86
N ALA A 279 18.25 1.19 1.78
CA ALA A 279 19.50 1.76 1.26
C ALA A 279 19.39 3.27 0.98
N ARG A 280 18.26 3.73 0.41
CA ARG A 280 18.01 5.15 0.15
C ARG A 280 18.00 5.98 1.44
N ASP A 281 17.37 5.49 2.50
CA ASP A 281 17.29 6.19 3.79
C ASP A 281 18.59 6.13 4.58
N GLN A 282 19.32 5.02 4.49
CA GLN A 282 20.67 4.88 5.05
C GLN A 282 21.63 5.86 4.39
N LEU A 283 21.62 5.94 3.05
CA LEU A 283 22.41 6.91 2.30
C LEU A 283 21.99 8.36 2.63
N ASN A 284 20.69 8.66 2.70
CA ASN A 284 20.19 9.96 3.14
C ASN A 284 20.72 10.33 4.54
N LYS A 285 20.63 9.40 5.51
CA LYS A 285 21.16 9.56 6.88
C LYS A 285 22.67 9.75 6.91
N LEU A 286 23.41 9.16 5.97
CA LEU A 286 24.85 9.31 5.85
C LEU A 286 25.26 10.63 5.20
N VAL A 287 24.68 11.05 4.06
CA VAL A 287 25.23 12.19 3.28
C VAL A 287 24.48 13.52 3.44
N LEU A 288 23.16 13.52 3.69
CA LEU A 288 22.39 14.77 3.64
C LEU A 288 22.71 15.73 4.78
N GLY A 289 22.76 17.03 4.46
CA GLY A 289 23.04 18.14 5.36
C GLY A 289 22.50 19.45 4.79
N LYS A 290 22.68 20.58 5.48
CA LYS A 290 22.17 21.89 5.01
C LYS A 290 22.85 22.26 3.68
N GLY A 291 22.05 22.39 2.62
CA GLY A 291 22.53 22.71 1.27
C GLY A 291 22.97 21.51 0.43
N VAL A 292 22.90 20.29 0.97
CA VAL A 292 23.28 19.06 0.27
C VAL A 292 22.04 18.37 -0.29
N LYS A 293 22.14 17.83 -1.51
CA LYS A 293 21.06 17.11 -2.19
C LYS A 293 21.59 15.79 -2.75
N LEU A 294 20.77 14.75 -2.63
CA LEU A 294 20.88 13.52 -3.41
C LEU A 294 19.78 13.53 -4.47
N THR A 295 20.15 13.61 -5.74
CA THR A 295 19.22 13.60 -6.88
C THR A 295 19.25 12.23 -7.53
N THR A 296 18.10 11.74 -7.99
CA THR A 296 17.99 10.47 -8.71
C THR A 296 17.54 10.77 -10.13
N LYS A 297 18.27 10.29 -11.14
CA LYS A 297 18.04 10.60 -12.56
C LYS A 297 17.97 9.32 -13.38
N GLU A 298 17.24 9.37 -14.48
CA GLU A 298 17.26 8.31 -15.50
C GLU A 298 18.58 8.37 -16.27
N GLU A 299 19.36 7.30 -16.23
CA GLU A 299 20.63 7.16 -16.98
C GLU A 299 20.38 6.66 -18.41
N LYS A 300 19.31 5.88 -18.60
CA LYS A 300 18.88 5.31 -19.87
C LYS A 300 17.35 5.32 -19.93
N PRO A 301 16.75 5.33 -21.14
CA PRO A 301 15.32 5.08 -21.31
C PRO A 301 14.89 3.75 -20.67
N MET A 302 13.61 3.62 -20.34
CA MET A 302 13.03 2.34 -19.94
C MET A 302 13.26 1.29 -21.04
N THR A 303 13.78 0.13 -20.65
CA THR A 303 13.98 -1.03 -21.51
C THR A 303 13.06 -2.17 -21.08
N TYR A 304 12.77 -3.10 -21.97
CA TYR A 304 12.18 -4.37 -21.57
C TYR A 304 13.29 -5.39 -21.31
N ASP A 305 13.18 -6.18 -20.23
CA ASP A 305 14.06 -7.33 -20.02
C ASP A 305 13.63 -8.54 -20.89
N SER A 306 14.34 -9.67 -20.76
CA SER A 306 14.09 -10.88 -21.55
C SER A 306 12.67 -11.44 -21.43
N ASN A 307 11.94 -11.04 -20.39
CA ASN A 307 10.60 -11.52 -20.07
C ASN A 307 9.53 -10.45 -20.38
N SER A 308 9.89 -9.44 -21.19
CA SER A 308 9.04 -8.28 -21.51
C SER A 308 8.61 -7.48 -20.27
N VAL A 309 9.37 -7.51 -19.18
CA VAL A 309 9.11 -6.69 -17.99
C VAL A 309 9.83 -5.35 -18.14
N GLN A 310 9.14 -4.26 -17.80
CA GLN A 310 9.72 -2.92 -17.81
C GLN A 310 10.90 -2.85 -16.82
N CYS A 311 12.00 -2.23 -17.25
CA CYS A 311 13.22 -2.04 -16.48
C CYS A 311 13.66 -0.58 -16.59
N TYR A 312 13.70 0.11 -15.45
CA TYR A 312 14.15 1.50 -15.34
C TYR A 312 15.60 1.54 -14.86
N HIS A 313 16.39 2.44 -15.44
CA HIS A 313 17.82 2.60 -15.19
C HIS A 313 18.06 3.93 -14.49
N MET A 314 18.32 3.90 -13.18
CA MET A 314 18.44 5.11 -12.35
C MET A 314 19.86 5.25 -11.77
N GLY A 315 20.41 6.45 -11.86
CA GLY A 315 21.64 6.86 -11.17
C GLY A 315 21.33 7.77 -9.98
N ILE A 316 22.16 7.72 -8.94
CA ILE A 316 22.08 8.65 -7.80
C ILE A 316 23.31 9.56 -7.72
N TYR A 317 23.06 10.87 -7.60
CA TYR A 317 24.05 11.92 -7.75
C TYR A 317 24.07 12.84 -6.52
N LEU A 318 25.26 13.30 -6.15
CA LEU A 318 25.52 14.17 -5.00
C LEU A 318 25.79 15.62 -5.45
N THR A 319 25.07 16.56 -4.86
CA THR A 319 25.40 17.99 -4.94
C THR A 319 25.52 18.56 -3.52
N GLY A 320 26.68 19.12 -3.19
CA GLY A 320 27.07 19.54 -1.83
C GLY A 320 28.44 18.96 -1.45
N TRP A 321 28.98 19.37 -0.29
CA TRP A 321 30.30 18.93 0.19
C TRP A 321 31.47 19.18 -0.79
N GLY A 322 31.35 20.20 -1.65
CA GLY A 322 32.33 20.50 -2.71
C GLY A 322 32.03 19.83 -4.06
N TYR A 323 31.09 18.89 -4.11
CA TYR A 323 30.68 18.17 -5.31
C TYR A 323 29.46 18.81 -5.97
N THR A 324 29.38 18.72 -7.31
CA THR A 324 28.23 19.18 -8.09
C THR A 324 27.83 18.07 -9.05
N ASP A 325 26.64 17.51 -8.83
CA ASP A 325 26.07 16.43 -9.66
C ASP A 325 26.98 15.20 -9.82
N GLU A 326 27.73 14.86 -8.78
CA GLU A 326 28.73 13.79 -8.80
C GLU A 326 28.08 12.41 -8.62
N TRP A 327 28.36 11.47 -9.52
CA TRP A 327 27.72 10.15 -9.54
C TRP A 327 28.23 9.25 -8.40
N LEU A 328 27.32 8.64 -7.64
CA LEU A 328 27.67 7.74 -6.53
C LEU A 328 27.45 6.26 -6.84
N GLY A 329 26.42 5.92 -7.62
CA GLY A 329 26.03 4.55 -7.94
C GLY A 329 24.80 4.49 -8.86
N SER A 330 24.57 3.34 -9.47
CA SER A 330 23.45 3.10 -10.38
C SER A 330 22.69 1.82 -10.05
N GLY A 331 21.44 1.74 -10.51
CA GLY A 331 20.56 0.63 -10.20
C GLY A 331 19.42 0.46 -11.18
N GLU A 332 18.99 -0.79 -11.32
CA GLU A 332 17.90 -1.22 -12.17
C GLU A 332 16.72 -1.72 -11.33
N GLY A 333 15.49 -1.57 -11.82
CA GLY A 333 14.28 -1.98 -11.11
C GLY A 333 13.03 -1.94 -11.99
N GLN A 334 11.93 -2.57 -11.57
CA GLN A 334 10.70 -2.59 -12.36
C GLN A 334 9.99 -1.23 -12.42
N ASN A 335 10.31 -0.34 -11.48
CA ASN A 335 9.87 1.05 -11.47
C ASN A 335 11.01 1.98 -11.00
N LYS A 336 10.84 3.29 -11.23
CA LYS A 336 11.86 4.32 -10.89
C LYS A 336 12.20 4.37 -9.39
N VAL A 337 11.29 3.97 -8.50
CA VAL A 337 11.52 3.94 -7.05
C VAL A 337 12.43 2.77 -6.68
N GLN A 338 12.10 1.55 -7.13
CA GLN A 338 12.94 0.36 -6.94
C GLN A 338 14.34 0.57 -7.51
N ALA A 339 14.44 1.05 -8.76
CA ALA A 339 15.72 1.35 -9.40
C ALA A 339 16.53 2.42 -8.62
N GLY A 340 15.86 3.44 -8.08
CA GLY A 340 16.48 4.45 -7.22
C GLY A 340 16.89 3.95 -5.82
N VAL A 341 16.30 2.87 -5.32
CA VAL A 341 16.75 2.17 -4.10
C VAL A 341 17.94 1.27 -4.40
N ALA A 342 17.91 0.54 -5.52
CA ALA A 342 19.04 -0.24 -6.02
C ALA A 342 20.28 0.64 -6.26
N ALA A 343 20.11 1.83 -6.84
CA ALA A 343 21.19 2.80 -7.04
C ALA A 343 21.79 3.31 -5.72
N ALA A 344 20.96 3.48 -4.68
CA ALA A 344 21.46 3.80 -3.35
C ALA A 344 22.17 2.62 -2.68
N ALA A 345 21.73 1.39 -2.93
CA ALA A 345 22.39 0.18 -2.43
C ALA A 345 23.77 -0.03 -3.09
N ASP A 346 23.87 0.17 -4.41
CA ASP A 346 25.14 0.18 -5.14
C ASP A 346 26.08 1.28 -4.62
N ALA A 347 25.59 2.51 -4.45
CA ALA A 347 26.39 3.61 -3.89
C ALA A 347 26.98 3.27 -2.50
N LEU A 348 26.20 2.65 -1.61
CA LEU A 348 26.67 2.19 -0.30
C LEU A 348 27.68 1.04 -0.39
N LYS A 349 27.47 0.10 -1.34
CA LYS A 349 28.32 -1.08 -1.57
C LYS A 349 29.65 -0.73 -2.24
N ARG A 350 29.66 0.26 -3.13
CA ARG A 350 30.84 0.80 -3.82
C ARG A 350 31.74 1.63 -2.90
N ASP A 351 31.18 2.24 -1.87
CA ASP A 351 31.92 2.95 -0.81
C ASP A 351 32.96 3.94 -1.37
N SER A 352 32.51 4.80 -2.30
CA SER A 352 33.37 5.62 -3.15
C SER A 352 34.16 6.68 -2.38
N PRO A 353 35.30 7.17 -2.90
CA PRO A 353 36.07 8.25 -2.25
C PRO A 353 35.23 9.52 -2.00
N VAL A 354 34.34 9.85 -2.94
CA VAL A 354 33.38 10.96 -2.84
C VAL A 354 32.41 10.74 -1.68
N LEU A 355 31.84 9.54 -1.56
CA LEU A 355 30.90 9.20 -0.48
C LEU A 355 31.60 9.25 0.88
N LYS A 356 32.82 8.71 0.99
CA LYS A 356 33.65 8.77 2.21
C LYS A 356 33.96 10.19 2.64
N ASP A 357 34.38 11.05 1.70
CA ASP A 357 34.66 12.45 1.98
C ASP A 357 33.41 13.21 2.45
N ALA A 358 32.29 13.03 1.74
CA ALA A 358 31.02 13.64 2.11
C ALA A 358 30.51 13.21 3.51
N ILE A 359 30.69 11.94 3.87
CA ILE A 359 30.40 11.42 5.22
C ILE A 359 31.34 12.07 6.26
N ARG A 360 32.64 12.18 5.97
CA ARG A 360 33.62 12.84 6.83
C ARG A 360 33.25 14.31 7.09
N GLN A 361 33.07 15.10 6.03
CA GLN A 361 32.73 16.53 6.13
C GLN A 361 31.45 16.76 6.97
N LYS A 362 30.44 15.89 6.80
CA LYS A 362 29.22 15.94 7.62
C LYS A 362 29.48 15.65 9.09
N ASN A 363 30.26 14.62 9.40
CA ASN A 363 30.56 14.24 10.77
C ASN A 363 31.40 15.31 11.47
N GLU A 364 32.38 15.91 10.78
CA GLU A 364 33.15 17.06 11.26
C GLU A 364 32.26 18.28 11.55
N LEU A 365 31.36 18.63 10.62
CA LEU A 365 30.41 19.73 10.81
C LEU A 365 29.41 19.47 11.94
N ARG A 366 29.02 18.20 12.16
CA ARG A 366 28.19 17.80 13.30
C ARG A 366 28.95 17.92 14.61
N ALA A 367 30.20 17.47 14.67
CA ALA A 367 31.05 17.56 15.85
C ALA A 367 31.37 19.02 16.22
N ALA A 368 31.64 19.88 15.25
CA ALA A 368 31.87 21.31 15.46
C ALA A 368 30.65 22.00 16.10
N ARG A 369 29.44 21.73 15.59
CA ARG A 369 28.20 22.27 16.19
C ARG A 369 27.94 21.77 17.61
N LEU A 370 28.30 20.51 17.90
CA LEU A 370 28.08 19.91 19.21
C LEU A 370 29.03 20.53 20.25
N LYS A 371 30.30 20.78 19.88
CA LYS A 371 31.24 21.59 20.68
C LYS A 371 30.73 23.02 20.90
N GLU A 372 30.28 23.70 19.85
CA GLU A 372 29.72 25.07 19.96
C GLU A 372 28.50 25.12 20.90
N GLN A 373 27.68 24.06 20.94
CA GLN A 373 26.56 23.93 21.87
C GLN A 373 27.02 23.65 23.30
N GLU A 374 28.01 22.78 23.51
CA GLU A 374 28.60 22.53 24.84
C GLU A 374 29.30 23.76 25.42
N GLU A 375 30.02 24.52 24.59
CA GLU A 375 30.67 25.77 24.97
C GLU A 375 29.64 26.83 25.36
N LYS A 376 28.54 26.98 24.60
CA LYS A 376 27.43 27.87 24.96
C LYS A 376 26.68 27.42 26.21
N ALA A 377 26.54 26.10 26.43
CA ALA A 377 25.92 25.57 27.64
C ALA A 377 26.77 25.86 28.88
N LYS A 378 28.10 25.69 28.79
CA LYS A 378 29.05 26.06 29.86
C LYS A 378 29.08 27.56 30.11
N ALA A 379 29.18 28.38 29.07
CA ALA A 379 29.17 29.84 29.21
C ALA A 379 27.87 30.36 29.86
N ASN A 380 26.72 29.74 29.59
CA ASN A 380 25.46 30.07 30.27
C ASN A 380 25.40 29.58 31.73
N GLN A 381 26.12 28.51 32.10
CA GLN A 381 26.25 28.07 33.49
C GLN A 381 27.21 28.98 34.28
N ASP A 382 28.32 29.39 33.68
CA ASP A 382 29.27 30.33 34.28
C ASP A 382 28.65 31.73 34.47
N ALA A 383 27.81 32.18 33.53
CA ALA A 383 27.11 33.47 33.62
C ALA A 383 26.09 33.57 34.78
N ASP A 384 25.59 32.45 35.30
CA ASP A 384 24.69 32.40 36.46
C ASP A 384 25.45 32.42 37.81
N SER A 385 26.80 32.49 37.76
CA SER A 385 27.68 32.41 38.92
C SER A 385 28.38 33.71 39.34
N THR A 386 28.07 34.86 38.72
CA THR A 386 28.61 36.17 39.12
C THR A 386 27.74 36.90 40.17
N PRO A 387 28.24 37.15 41.40
CA PRO A 387 27.49 37.87 42.43
C PRO A 387 27.55 39.39 42.24
N ALA A 388 26.39 40.04 42.13
CA ALA A 388 26.28 41.50 42.07
C ALA A 388 26.37 42.14 43.47
N LEU A 389 27.34 43.04 43.66
CA LEU A 389 27.53 43.78 44.92
C LEU A 389 26.69 45.08 44.97
N ASN A 390 25.56 44.96 45.67
CA ASN A 390 25.05 45.88 46.71
C ASN A 390 24.46 47.27 46.34
N GLY A 391 23.39 47.64 47.07
CA GLY A 391 22.82 48.98 47.11
C GLY A 391 21.43 49.05 47.77
N GLY A 392 21.33 49.00 49.12
CA GLY A 392 20.01 49.17 49.78
C GLY A 392 19.90 48.93 51.30
N GLY A 393 20.45 49.85 52.12
CA GLY A 393 19.83 50.38 53.36
C GLY A 393 19.26 49.48 54.48
N ALA A 394 20.03 49.39 55.58
CA ALA A 394 19.61 49.53 57.00
C ALA A 394 18.78 48.46 57.76
N GLU A 395 19.34 48.12 58.94
CA GLU A 395 18.76 47.71 60.24
C GLU A 395 18.21 46.28 60.54
N SER A 396 19.02 45.60 61.39
CA SER A 396 18.63 44.87 62.62
C SER A 396 18.18 43.39 62.55
N GLY A 397 18.39 42.66 63.67
CA GLY A 397 17.80 41.33 63.93
C GLY A 397 18.72 40.11 63.77
N ALA A 398 19.72 39.93 64.65
CA ALA A 398 20.73 38.89 64.50
C ALA A 398 20.37 37.48 65.05
N LYS A 399 20.83 36.44 64.34
CA LYS A 399 21.36 35.13 64.84
C LYS A 399 20.35 34.17 65.55
N LYS A 400 20.52 32.85 65.63
CA LYS A 400 21.59 31.84 65.31
C LYS A 400 20.86 30.46 65.30
N ILE A 401 21.27 29.34 64.67
CA ILE A 401 22.44 28.44 64.84
C ILE A 401 22.16 27.25 63.85
N ASN A 402 23.08 26.80 62.99
CA ASN A 402 24.03 25.66 63.16
C ASN A 402 23.31 24.30 63.44
N ASP A 403 23.73 23.12 62.94
CA ASP A 403 24.86 22.74 62.06
C ASP A 403 24.69 21.29 61.53
N ASP A 404 25.64 20.87 60.68
CA ASP A 404 26.23 19.50 60.56
C ASP A 404 25.47 18.27 60.01
N ASN A 405 26.12 17.64 59.02
CA ASN A 405 26.43 16.19 58.85
C ASN A 405 25.26 15.15 58.81
N ASP A 406 25.39 13.93 58.31
CA ASP A 406 26.57 13.10 57.96
C ASP A 406 26.22 12.13 56.80
N ALA A 407 27.16 11.29 56.38
CA ALA A 407 27.11 10.45 55.18
C ALA A 407 26.46 9.04 55.44
N PRO A 408 26.60 8.01 54.57
CA PRO A 408 25.44 7.22 54.13
C PRO A 408 25.32 5.82 54.77
N SER A 409 24.11 5.23 54.83
CA SER A 409 24.00 3.82 55.24
C SER A 409 22.84 2.99 54.65
N LYS A 410 23.16 1.70 54.49
CA LYS A 410 22.33 0.58 54.01
C LYS A 410 21.31 0.13 55.06
N LYS A 411 20.16 -0.40 54.62
CA LYS A 411 19.57 -1.74 54.97
C LYS A 411 18.15 -1.83 54.38
N ARG A 412 17.71 -2.89 53.68
CA ARG A 412 17.53 -4.32 54.06
C ARG A 412 16.59 -4.57 55.24
N LYS A 413 15.36 -5.00 54.93
CA LYS A 413 14.56 -6.12 55.52
C LYS A 413 13.05 -5.84 55.30
N LYS A 414 12.10 -6.77 55.26
CA LYS A 414 11.97 -8.24 55.05
C LYS A 414 10.53 -8.58 55.54
N GLU A 415 9.88 -9.60 54.98
CA GLU A 415 8.78 -10.38 55.62
C GLU A 415 7.44 -9.62 55.89
N ASP A 416 6.24 -10.23 55.91
CA ASP A 416 5.76 -11.64 55.88
C ASP A 416 4.77 -11.84 54.69
N GLU A 417 4.60 -12.99 54.03
CA GLU A 417 4.18 -14.35 54.45
C GLU A 417 2.68 -14.48 54.87
N SER A 418 1.88 -15.18 54.03
CA SER A 418 0.72 -15.98 54.47
C SER A 418 0.26 -16.94 53.33
N THR A 419 -0.38 -18.03 53.72
CA THR A 419 -0.49 -19.29 52.94
C THR A 419 -1.90 -19.63 52.45
N SER A 420 -1.94 -20.54 51.46
CA SER A 420 -2.98 -21.50 50.98
C SER A 420 -4.04 -22.01 52.02
N PRO A 421 -5.09 -22.81 51.66
CA PRO A 421 -5.39 -23.51 50.37
C PRO A 421 -6.90 -23.56 49.99
N GLU A 422 -7.30 -24.61 49.23
CA GLU A 422 -8.65 -25.08 48.82
C GLU A 422 -9.11 -24.68 47.38
N GLN A 423 -9.75 -25.55 46.56
CA GLN A 423 -10.38 -26.86 46.84
C GLN A 423 -10.31 -27.83 45.63
N LYS A 424 -10.19 -29.15 45.88
CA LYS A 424 -10.34 -30.22 44.87
C LYS A 424 -11.78 -30.76 44.85
N LYS A 425 -12.39 -30.88 43.68
CA LYS A 425 -13.53 -31.77 43.27
C LYS A 425 -13.95 -31.32 41.85
N HIS A 426 -14.22 -32.14 40.83
CA HIS A 426 -14.50 -33.57 40.74
C HIS A 426 -13.73 -34.25 39.57
N LYS A 427 -13.45 -35.56 39.71
CA LYS A 427 -13.15 -36.47 38.60
C LYS A 427 -14.11 -37.65 38.69
N LYS A 428 -14.55 -38.17 37.53
CA LYS A 428 -15.56 -39.23 37.31
C LYS A 428 -17.02 -38.77 37.43
N GLU A 429 -17.72 -38.70 36.30
CA GLU A 429 -18.62 -39.81 35.96
C GLU A 429 -18.67 -40.15 34.45
N LYS A 430 -19.02 -41.42 34.25
CA LYS A 430 -19.26 -42.25 33.06
C LYS A 430 -19.90 -41.48 31.87
N LYS A 431 -19.49 -41.70 30.62
CA LYS A 431 -19.58 -42.97 29.86
C LYS A 431 -21.02 -43.53 29.74
N LYS A 432 -21.89 -42.84 28.98
CA LYS A 432 -23.03 -43.47 28.28
C LYS A 432 -23.64 -42.53 27.22
N LYS A 433 -23.53 -42.91 25.95
CA LYS A 433 -24.49 -42.77 24.81
C LYS A 433 -23.76 -42.84 23.46
N LYS A 434 -23.38 -44.07 23.08
CA LYS A 434 -23.76 -44.60 21.77
C LYS A 434 -25.19 -45.15 21.90
N GLU A 435 -25.86 -45.35 20.77
CA GLU A 435 -27.21 -45.94 20.65
C GLU A 435 -28.35 -45.08 21.21
N THR A 436 -28.88 -44.21 20.35
CA THR A 436 -30.18 -44.38 19.66
C THR A 436 -30.10 -43.61 18.35
#